data_AF-A0A956RID0-F1
#
_entry.id   AF-A0A956RID0-F1
#
_cell.length_a   1.000
_cell.length_b   1.000
_cell.length_c   1.000
_cell.angle_alpha   90.00
_cell.angle_beta   90.00
_cell.angle_gamma   90.00
#
_symmetry.space_group_name_H-M   'P 1'
#
loop_
_entity.id
_entity.type
_entity.pdbx_description
1 polymer ?
#
loop_
_entity_poly.entity_id
_entity_poly.type
_entity_poly.pdbx_seq_one_letter_code
_entity_poly.pdbx_strand_id
1 'polypeptide(L)'
;MELSWRYLEKSFRGRWPRIDPTWLCWVVKHLRERDGAAVEALVEDALARAPADAASVLMGPVTSAWPSVDERDRDNVLQALEILIRAGGDPGPALPILGAALGDRRTANHACSGLRCAALRGWSVAPVRDQLARAQGERHRVRALQRLDELGRRGLHDELRALDAVYREQPVGNLFEAIGLLEELLLSETDEAVALARRALTRLRAAGRDLLRSWLALLPVLRRRLATGDADQRARAARAVGQLRYAFSETEESEDQARRLILPLLDPLVAALCEHLGDAASHTATMAAETLEILVGLGATLSRVRAELDAALDDERVSVRSPCARALSRYLVRAGEEAALPPGTSHRRTYAAAETPLPGERATVCPRCQQREAVVIYRHHDRGQTWDNTLIESMCSACGVFTVRSYGY
;
A
#
# COMPACT_ATOMS: atom_id res chain seq x y z
N MET A 1 -22.77 20.66 -34.48
CA MET A 1 -23.31 19.44 -33.83
C MET A 1 -23.48 19.75 -32.35
N GLU A 2 -24.63 19.50 -31.72
CA GLU A 2 -24.81 19.94 -30.32
C GLU A 2 -23.95 19.07 -29.37
N LEU A 3 -22.88 19.64 -28.82
CA LEU A 3 -22.01 18.98 -27.83
C LEU A 3 -22.72 18.82 -26.48
N SER A 4 -23.71 17.95 -26.42
CA SER A 4 -24.29 17.52 -25.15
C SER A 4 -23.27 16.71 -24.34
N TRP A 5 -23.38 16.74 -23.01
CA TRP A 5 -22.54 15.92 -22.11
C TRP A 5 -22.50 14.45 -22.53
N ARG A 6 -23.68 13.89 -22.83
CA ARG A 6 -23.84 12.49 -23.27
C ARG A 6 -23.14 12.23 -24.60
N TYR A 7 -23.11 13.20 -25.51
CA TYR A 7 -22.40 13.09 -26.77
C TYR A 7 -20.88 13.05 -26.56
N LEU A 8 -20.34 13.97 -25.74
CA LEU A 8 -18.91 13.99 -25.41
C LEU A 8 -18.46 12.70 -24.72
N GLU A 9 -19.21 12.27 -23.71
CA GLU A 9 -18.92 11.04 -22.97
C GLU A 9 -18.91 9.82 -23.90
N LYS A 10 -19.93 9.67 -24.76
CA LYS A 10 -20.01 8.58 -25.73
C LYS A 10 -18.85 8.63 -26.74
N SER A 11 -18.52 9.81 -27.24
CA SER A 11 -17.49 9.99 -28.27
C SER A 11 -16.09 9.71 -27.73
N PHE A 12 -15.75 10.25 -26.56
CA PHE A 12 -14.47 9.97 -25.91
C PHE A 12 -14.38 8.52 -25.42
N ARG A 13 -15.44 7.93 -24.88
CA ARG A 13 -15.44 6.50 -24.50
C ARG A 13 -15.29 5.59 -25.72
N GLY A 14 -15.88 5.96 -26.86
CA GLY A 14 -15.67 5.25 -28.13
C GLY A 14 -14.21 5.30 -28.61
N ARG A 15 -13.51 6.42 -28.37
CA ARG A 15 -12.10 6.59 -28.71
C ARG A 15 -11.16 5.92 -27.71
N TRP A 16 -11.49 5.97 -26.42
CA TRP A 16 -10.68 5.45 -25.32
C TRP A 16 -11.51 4.54 -24.41
N PRO A 17 -11.80 3.29 -24.83
CA PRO A 17 -12.78 2.43 -24.15
C PRO A 17 -12.38 1.99 -22.74
N ARG A 18 -11.12 2.18 -22.34
CA ARG A 18 -10.59 1.84 -21.00
C ARG A 18 -10.33 3.07 -20.11
N ILE A 19 -10.72 4.26 -20.56
CA ILE A 19 -10.50 5.50 -19.84
C ILE A 19 -11.87 6.11 -19.54
N ASP A 20 -12.11 6.47 -18.28
CA ASP A 20 -13.28 7.25 -17.90
C ASP A 20 -13.08 8.72 -18.31
N PRO A 21 -13.86 9.26 -19.27
CA PRO A 21 -13.66 10.61 -19.78
C PRO A 21 -14.36 11.69 -18.94
N THR A 22 -14.96 11.35 -17.79
CA THR A 22 -15.83 12.24 -16.99
C THR A 22 -15.19 13.61 -16.75
N TRP A 23 -13.97 13.65 -16.21
CA TRP A 23 -13.30 14.92 -15.90
C TRP A 23 -12.88 15.71 -17.14
N LEU A 24 -12.52 15.01 -18.22
CA LEU A 24 -12.25 15.67 -19.50
C LEU A 24 -13.54 16.31 -20.07
N CYS A 25 -14.67 15.63 -20.00
CA CYS A 25 -15.96 16.17 -20.43
C CYS A 25 -16.32 17.43 -19.62
N TRP A 26 -16.04 17.42 -18.31
CA TRP A 26 -16.24 18.56 -17.43
C TRP A 26 -15.41 19.76 -17.87
N VAL A 27 -14.10 19.59 -18.08
CA VAL A 27 -13.23 20.70 -18.49
C VAL A 27 -13.61 21.22 -19.89
N VAL A 28 -13.93 20.33 -20.83
CA VAL A 28 -14.38 20.72 -22.18
C VAL A 28 -15.68 21.54 -22.12
N LYS A 29 -16.63 21.15 -21.26
CA LYS A 29 -17.86 21.93 -21.05
C LYS A 29 -17.55 23.33 -20.49
N HIS A 30 -16.67 23.41 -19.49
CA HIS A 30 -16.24 24.69 -18.90
C HIS A 30 -15.56 25.60 -19.93
N LEU A 31 -14.72 25.04 -20.81
CA LEU A 31 -14.09 25.78 -21.90
C LEU A 31 -15.14 26.28 -22.91
N ARG A 32 -16.14 25.46 -23.24
CA ARG A 32 -17.23 25.83 -24.17
C ARG A 32 -18.05 27.01 -23.65
N GLU A 33 -18.26 27.13 -22.34
CA GLU A 33 -18.97 28.27 -21.75
C GLU A 33 -18.24 29.61 -21.98
N ARG A 34 -16.95 29.57 -22.32
CA ARG A 34 -16.13 30.76 -22.59
C ARG A 34 -15.94 31.04 -24.08
N ASP A 35 -15.72 30.00 -24.87
CA ASP A 35 -15.45 30.13 -26.31
C ASP A 35 -16.08 28.97 -27.10
N GLY A 36 -17.43 28.99 -27.12
CA GLY A 36 -18.23 27.85 -27.56
C GLY A 36 -17.92 27.35 -28.97
N ALA A 37 -17.79 28.25 -29.95
CA ALA A 37 -17.55 27.86 -31.34
C ALA A 37 -16.12 27.32 -31.57
N ALA A 38 -15.11 27.92 -30.92
CA ALA A 38 -13.73 27.46 -31.05
C ALA A 38 -13.53 26.08 -30.38
N VAL A 39 -14.16 25.85 -29.23
CA VAL A 39 -14.10 24.57 -28.52
C VAL A 39 -14.85 23.47 -29.27
N GLU A 40 -15.98 23.78 -29.89
CA GLU A 40 -16.70 22.83 -30.75
C GLU A 40 -15.85 22.36 -31.93
N ALA A 41 -15.25 23.30 -32.67
CA ALA A 41 -14.36 22.98 -33.79
C ALA A 41 -13.13 22.17 -33.35
N LEU A 42 -12.54 22.52 -32.20
CA LEU A 42 -11.40 21.80 -31.60
C LEU A 42 -11.77 20.35 -31.26
N VAL A 43 -12.92 20.12 -30.64
CA VAL A 43 -13.37 18.77 -30.28
C VAL A 43 -13.66 17.95 -31.52
N GLU A 44 -14.30 18.53 -32.54
CA GLU A 44 -14.52 17.87 -33.82
C GLU A 44 -13.20 17.48 -34.50
N ASP A 45 -12.21 18.39 -34.54
CA ASP A 45 -10.87 18.10 -35.06
C ASP A 45 -10.17 16.99 -34.26
N ALA A 46 -10.19 17.05 -32.92
CA ALA A 46 -9.63 16.00 -32.08
C ALA A 46 -10.30 14.65 -32.34
N LEU A 47 -11.63 14.62 -32.45
CA LEU A 47 -12.39 13.42 -32.75
C LEU A 47 -12.20 12.91 -34.18
N ALA A 48 -11.60 13.67 -35.11
CA ALA A 48 -11.24 13.19 -36.45
C ALA A 48 -9.87 12.50 -36.49
N ARG A 49 -9.02 12.71 -35.47
CA ARG A 49 -7.62 12.25 -35.44
C ARG A 49 -7.45 10.85 -34.87
N ALA A 50 -6.21 10.33 -34.95
CA ALA A 50 -5.83 9.13 -34.22
C ALA A 50 -5.89 9.38 -32.70
N PRO A 51 -6.15 8.36 -31.86
CA PRO A 51 -6.41 8.56 -30.43
C PRO A 51 -5.33 9.34 -29.67
N ALA A 52 -4.04 9.13 -29.97
CA ALA A 52 -2.95 9.83 -29.31
C ALA A 52 -2.82 11.30 -29.76
N ASP A 53 -3.05 11.56 -31.05
CA ASP A 53 -3.05 12.89 -31.63
C ASP A 53 -4.23 13.71 -31.11
N ALA A 54 -5.41 13.08 -31.01
CA ALA A 54 -6.60 13.66 -30.40
C ALA A 54 -6.32 14.13 -28.97
N ALA A 55 -5.66 13.29 -28.17
CA ALA A 55 -5.29 13.63 -26.80
C ALA A 55 -4.28 14.79 -26.74
N SER A 56 -3.33 14.83 -27.68
CA SER A 56 -2.33 15.91 -27.76
C SER A 56 -2.96 17.25 -28.15
N VAL A 57 -3.91 17.26 -29.08
CA VAL A 57 -4.66 18.46 -29.49
C VAL A 57 -5.45 19.04 -28.32
N LEU A 58 -6.06 18.20 -27.50
CA LEU A 58 -6.82 18.64 -26.33
C LEU A 58 -5.92 19.08 -25.15
N MET A 59 -4.63 18.75 -25.15
CA MET A 59 -3.72 19.07 -24.04
C MET A 59 -3.58 20.58 -23.83
N GLY A 60 -3.27 21.33 -24.89
CA GLY A 60 -3.10 22.80 -24.82
C GLY A 60 -4.33 23.51 -24.22
N PRO A 61 -5.54 23.30 -24.79
CA PRO A 61 -6.78 23.86 -24.27
C PRO A 61 -7.05 23.50 -22.80
N VAL A 62 -6.84 22.24 -22.39
CA VAL A 62 -7.01 21.83 -20.98
C VAL A 62 -5.96 22.50 -20.08
N THR A 63 -4.70 22.59 -20.50
CA THR A 63 -3.67 23.32 -19.73
C THR A 63 -3.98 24.81 -19.59
N SER A 64 -4.57 25.43 -20.62
CA SER A 64 -4.96 26.85 -20.60
C SER A 64 -6.11 27.14 -19.64
N ALA A 65 -6.92 26.13 -19.27
CA ALA A 65 -7.98 26.27 -18.29
C ALA A 65 -7.42 26.49 -16.87
N TRP A 66 -6.24 25.93 -16.55
CA TRP A 66 -5.65 25.93 -15.21
C TRP A 66 -5.63 27.29 -14.47
N PRO A 67 -5.10 28.39 -15.04
CA PRO A 67 -5.05 29.68 -14.34
C PRO A 67 -6.43 30.30 -14.08
N SER A 68 -7.46 29.79 -14.72
CA SER A 68 -8.78 30.41 -14.81
C SER A 68 -9.88 29.59 -14.17
N VAL A 69 -9.58 28.37 -13.69
CA VAL A 69 -10.51 27.58 -12.88
C VAL A 69 -10.37 27.94 -11.42
N ASP A 70 -11.48 27.94 -10.70
CA ASP A 70 -11.50 28.15 -9.27
C ASP A 70 -10.64 27.09 -8.57
N GLU A 71 -10.08 27.46 -7.42
CA GLU A 71 -9.21 26.56 -6.65
C GLU A 71 -9.89 25.21 -6.34
N ARG A 72 -11.21 25.22 -6.14
CA ARG A 72 -12.03 24.03 -5.87
C ARG A 72 -12.16 23.07 -7.06
N ASP A 73 -11.95 23.57 -8.28
CA ASP A 73 -12.12 22.81 -9.52
C ASP A 73 -10.78 22.45 -10.19
N ARG A 74 -9.65 22.84 -9.58
CA ARG A 74 -8.31 22.49 -10.08
C ARG A 74 -8.09 20.99 -10.17
N ASP A 75 -8.65 20.21 -9.24
CA ASP A 75 -8.58 18.75 -9.29
C ASP A 75 -9.23 18.16 -10.55
N ASN A 76 -10.25 18.80 -11.09
CA ASN A 76 -10.91 18.37 -12.33
C ASN A 76 -9.97 18.55 -13.53
N VAL A 77 -9.22 19.65 -13.57
CA VAL A 77 -8.21 19.91 -14.60
C VAL A 77 -7.07 18.90 -14.50
N LEU A 78 -6.55 18.61 -13.30
CA LEU A 78 -5.47 17.64 -13.13
C LEU A 78 -5.91 16.22 -13.54
N GLN A 79 -7.14 15.82 -13.20
CA GLN A 79 -7.69 14.55 -13.63
C GLN A 79 -7.92 14.49 -15.16
N ALA A 80 -8.35 15.59 -15.78
CA ALA A 80 -8.43 15.69 -17.24
C ALA A 80 -7.06 15.58 -17.91
N LEU A 81 -6.02 16.22 -17.36
CA LEU A 81 -4.64 16.09 -17.84
C LEU A 81 -4.15 14.65 -17.70
N GLU A 82 -4.39 14.00 -16.57
CA GLU A 82 -4.08 12.58 -16.38
C GLU A 82 -4.75 11.69 -17.44
N ILE A 83 -6.03 11.91 -17.72
CA ILE A 83 -6.79 11.22 -18.77
C ILE A 83 -6.12 11.39 -20.14
N LEU A 84 -5.77 12.62 -20.52
CA LEU A 84 -5.12 12.91 -21.81
C LEU A 84 -3.72 12.28 -21.91
N ILE A 85 -2.94 12.29 -20.82
CA ILE A 85 -1.64 11.62 -20.75
C ILE A 85 -1.81 10.10 -20.86
N ARG A 86 -2.81 9.50 -20.20
CA ARG A 86 -3.11 8.06 -20.34
C ARG A 86 -3.56 7.70 -21.76
N ALA A 87 -4.27 8.61 -22.41
CA ALA A 87 -4.82 8.43 -23.76
C ALA A 87 -3.79 8.50 -24.89
N GLY A 88 -2.57 8.95 -24.63
CA GLY A 88 -1.56 9.07 -25.66
C GLY A 88 -0.96 10.47 -25.84
N GLY A 89 -1.53 11.48 -25.18
CA GLY A 89 -1.16 12.88 -25.35
C GLY A 89 0.28 13.19 -24.95
N ASP A 90 0.85 14.24 -25.54
CA ASP A 90 2.12 14.85 -25.14
C ASP A 90 1.96 15.56 -23.78
N PRO A 91 2.63 15.10 -22.69
CA PRO A 91 2.56 15.70 -21.37
C PRO A 91 3.38 17.00 -21.24
N GLY A 92 4.23 17.36 -22.20
CA GLY A 92 5.13 18.52 -22.14
C GLY A 92 4.43 19.81 -21.65
N PRO A 93 3.30 20.22 -22.25
CA PRO A 93 2.53 21.38 -21.80
C PRO A 93 1.94 21.24 -20.38
N ALA A 94 1.68 20.01 -19.93
CA ALA A 94 1.08 19.72 -18.63
C ALA A 94 2.09 19.69 -17.48
N LEU A 95 3.38 19.39 -17.76
CA LEU A 95 4.40 19.23 -16.72
C LEU A 95 4.51 20.45 -15.78
N PRO A 96 4.57 21.71 -16.25
CA PRO A 96 4.64 22.86 -15.34
C PRO A 96 3.44 22.97 -14.40
N ILE A 97 2.24 22.65 -14.88
CA ILE A 97 0.99 22.68 -14.10
C ILE A 97 1.00 21.58 -13.04
N LEU A 98 1.33 20.36 -13.45
CA LEU A 98 1.46 19.22 -12.53
C LEU A 98 2.53 19.49 -11.47
N GLY A 99 3.66 20.08 -11.85
CA GLY A 99 4.72 20.47 -10.92
C GLY A 99 4.28 21.53 -9.91
N ALA A 100 3.58 22.58 -10.36
CA ALA A 100 3.03 23.61 -9.47
C ALA A 100 2.03 23.03 -8.46
N ALA A 101 1.19 22.09 -8.92
CA ALA A 101 0.18 21.42 -8.10
C ALA A 101 0.74 20.48 -7.01
N LEU A 102 2.04 20.14 -7.05
CA LEU A 102 2.69 19.37 -5.97
C LEU A 102 2.87 20.17 -4.68
N GLY A 103 2.85 21.51 -4.76
CA GLY A 103 3.00 22.39 -3.61
C GLY A 103 1.76 22.47 -2.71
N ASP A 104 0.61 22.03 -3.19
CA ASP A 104 -0.66 22.06 -2.47
C ASP A 104 -1.12 20.63 -2.14
N ARG A 105 -1.41 20.40 -0.85
CA ARG A 105 -1.84 19.10 -0.32
C ARG A 105 -3.13 18.58 -0.98
N ARG A 106 -4.04 19.46 -1.42
CA ARG A 106 -5.29 19.07 -2.09
C ARG A 106 -5.01 18.46 -3.46
N THR A 107 -4.18 19.14 -4.25
CA THR A 107 -3.92 18.79 -5.65
C THR A 107 -2.76 17.81 -5.84
N ALA A 108 -1.90 17.63 -4.83
CA ALA A 108 -0.68 16.83 -4.93
C ALA A 108 -0.94 15.38 -5.35
N ASN A 109 -2.06 14.78 -4.95
CA ASN A 109 -2.43 13.41 -5.32
C ASN A 109 -2.61 13.27 -6.84
N HIS A 110 -3.46 14.12 -7.43
CA HIS A 110 -3.73 14.11 -8.87
C HIS A 110 -2.52 14.54 -9.70
N ALA A 111 -1.76 15.52 -9.19
CA ALA A 111 -0.47 15.90 -9.78
C ALA A 111 0.51 14.72 -9.85
N CYS A 112 0.66 13.97 -8.75
CA CYS A 112 1.50 12.78 -8.72
C CYS A 112 1.00 11.71 -9.69
N SER A 113 -0.31 11.53 -9.81
CA SER A 113 -0.91 10.56 -10.73
C SER A 113 -0.63 10.90 -12.20
N GLY A 114 -0.81 12.17 -12.59
CA GLY A 114 -0.49 12.65 -13.94
C GLY A 114 0.99 12.52 -14.27
N LEU A 115 1.88 12.93 -13.35
CA LEU A 115 3.34 12.77 -13.52
C LEU A 115 3.75 11.30 -13.62
N ARG A 116 3.08 10.42 -12.88
CA ARG A 116 3.32 8.97 -12.95
C ARG A 116 2.99 8.44 -14.34
N CYS A 117 1.84 8.83 -14.88
CA CYS A 117 1.42 8.45 -16.23
C CYS A 117 2.42 8.94 -17.28
N ALA A 118 2.95 10.17 -17.14
CA ALA A 118 3.98 10.69 -18.01
C ALA A 118 5.28 9.88 -17.93
N ALA A 119 5.77 9.62 -16.71
CA ALA A 119 7.01 8.87 -16.46
C ALA A 119 6.93 7.42 -16.97
N LEU A 120 5.80 6.74 -16.75
CA LEU A 120 5.54 5.39 -17.26
C LEU A 120 5.58 5.31 -18.80
N ARG A 121 5.27 6.42 -19.48
CA ARG A 121 5.37 6.55 -20.94
C ARG A 121 6.75 7.01 -21.42
N GLY A 122 7.73 7.07 -20.53
CA GLY A 122 9.12 7.42 -20.84
C GLY A 122 9.41 8.91 -20.84
N TRP A 123 8.46 9.76 -20.41
CA TRP A 123 8.72 11.19 -20.29
C TRP A 123 9.54 11.49 -19.04
N SER A 124 10.58 12.33 -19.21
CA SER A 124 11.36 12.77 -18.06
C SER A 124 10.55 13.75 -17.20
N VAL A 125 10.62 13.55 -15.89
CA VAL A 125 10.07 14.49 -14.90
C VAL A 125 11.15 15.46 -14.39
N ALA A 126 12.31 15.51 -15.05
CA ALA A 126 13.35 16.50 -14.78
C ALA A 126 12.83 17.95 -14.73
N PRO A 127 11.88 18.40 -15.59
CA PRO A 127 11.33 19.76 -15.54
C PRO A 127 10.62 20.11 -14.23
N VAL A 128 10.22 19.12 -13.43
CA VAL A 128 9.51 19.30 -12.16
C VAL A 128 10.29 18.75 -10.96
N ARG A 129 11.58 18.47 -11.12
CA ARG A 129 12.41 17.80 -10.09
C ARG A 129 12.54 18.63 -8.82
N ASP A 130 12.70 19.94 -8.95
CA ASP A 130 12.83 20.85 -7.80
C ASP A 130 11.53 20.90 -6.99
N GLN A 131 10.38 20.89 -7.67
CA GLN A 131 9.06 20.84 -7.06
C GLN A 131 8.85 19.50 -6.35
N LEU A 132 9.25 18.39 -6.98
CA LEU A 132 9.23 17.06 -6.35
C LEU A 132 10.09 17.02 -5.07
N ALA A 133 11.30 17.60 -5.10
CA ALA A 133 12.18 17.62 -3.93
C ALA A 133 11.60 18.45 -2.76
N ARG A 134 10.81 19.49 -3.07
CA ARG A 134 10.16 20.35 -2.07
C ARG A 134 8.79 19.85 -1.61
N ALA A 135 8.20 18.87 -2.29
CA ALA A 135 6.88 18.32 -1.95
C ALA A 135 6.94 17.50 -0.66
N GLN A 136 6.63 18.14 0.47
CA GLN A 136 6.72 17.51 1.80
C GLN A 136 5.53 16.59 2.12
N GLY A 137 4.37 16.78 1.48
CA GLY A 137 3.11 16.11 1.82
C GLY A 137 2.97 14.66 1.34
N GLU A 138 3.68 14.26 0.28
CA GLU A 138 3.45 12.99 -0.43
C GLU A 138 4.75 12.20 -0.67
N ARG A 139 5.60 12.10 0.37
CA ARG A 139 6.96 11.51 0.27
C ARG A 139 7.01 10.15 -0.43
N HIS A 140 6.04 9.28 -0.19
CA HIS A 140 5.99 7.94 -0.78
C HIS A 140 5.72 7.96 -2.30
N ARG A 141 4.82 8.85 -2.77
CA ARG A 141 4.53 9.02 -4.21
C ARG A 141 5.64 9.76 -4.93
N VAL A 142 6.21 10.77 -4.30
CA VAL A 142 7.39 11.48 -4.82
C VAL A 142 8.54 10.50 -5.04
N ARG A 143 8.84 9.62 -4.08
CA ARG A 143 9.85 8.56 -4.24
C ARG A 143 9.52 7.63 -5.42
N ALA A 144 8.26 7.25 -5.59
CA ALA A 144 7.85 6.43 -6.74
C ALA A 144 8.11 7.14 -8.08
N LEU A 145 7.79 8.44 -8.17
CA LEU A 145 8.06 9.23 -9.37
C LEU A 145 9.57 9.35 -9.66
N GLN A 146 10.37 9.58 -8.62
CA GLN A 146 11.83 9.64 -8.75
C GLN A 146 12.41 8.33 -9.27
N ARG A 147 11.89 7.18 -8.81
CA ARG A 147 12.29 5.87 -9.35
C ARG A 147 11.93 5.69 -10.82
N LEU A 148 10.72 6.09 -11.21
CA LEU A 148 10.31 6.01 -12.62
C LEU A 148 11.15 6.93 -13.53
N ASP A 149 11.49 8.15 -13.07
CA ASP A 149 12.43 9.04 -13.78
C ASP A 149 13.80 8.38 -13.98
N GLU A 150 14.33 7.76 -12.91
CA GLU A 150 15.63 7.09 -12.95
C GLU A 150 15.60 5.90 -13.92
N LEU A 151 14.54 5.08 -13.91
CA LEU A 151 14.38 3.99 -14.87
C LEU A 151 14.41 4.52 -16.31
N GLY A 152 13.73 5.63 -16.57
CA GLY A 152 13.73 6.30 -17.88
C GLY A 152 15.13 6.79 -18.27
N ARG A 153 15.85 7.43 -17.35
CA ARG A 153 17.23 7.92 -17.59
C ARG A 153 18.23 6.79 -17.83
N ARG A 154 18.02 5.63 -17.23
CA ARG A 154 18.83 4.42 -17.47
C ARG A 154 18.45 3.66 -18.75
N GLY A 155 17.50 4.18 -19.55
CA GLY A 155 17.08 3.56 -20.80
C GLY A 155 16.20 2.32 -20.63
N LEU A 156 15.62 2.09 -19.44
CA LEU A 156 14.78 0.94 -19.11
C LEU A 156 13.33 1.14 -19.61
N HIS A 157 13.20 1.51 -20.89
CA HIS A 157 11.91 1.87 -21.49
C HIS A 157 10.97 0.68 -21.65
N ASP A 158 11.50 -0.52 -21.87
CA ASP A 158 10.70 -1.75 -21.94
C ASP A 158 10.07 -2.09 -20.60
N GLU A 159 10.83 -1.94 -19.52
CA GLU A 159 10.35 -2.15 -18.16
C GLU A 159 9.33 -1.08 -17.76
N LEU A 160 9.53 0.19 -18.14
CA LEU A 160 8.52 1.24 -17.94
C LEU A 160 7.21 0.92 -18.66
N ARG A 161 7.27 0.46 -19.92
CA ARG A 161 6.07 0.03 -20.67
C ARG A 161 5.39 -1.17 -20.03
N ALA A 162 6.17 -2.11 -19.50
CA ALA A 162 5.60 -3.27 -18.80
C ALA A 162 4.98 -2.87 -17.46
N LEU A 163 5.61 -1.97 -16.69
CA LEU A 163 5.03 -1.38 -15.49
C LEU A 163 3.73 -0.65 -15.82
N ASP A 164 3.70 0.16 -16.89
CA ASP A 164 2.50 0.87 -17.32
C ASP A 164 1.32 -0.08 -17.59
N ALA A 165 1.58 -1.20 -18.27
CA ALA A 165 0.57 -2.23 -18.49
C ALA A 165 0.06 -2.82 -17.15
N VAL A 166 0.97 -3.12 -16.22
CA VAL A 166 0.61 -3.60 -14.87
C VAL A 166 -0.25 -2.57 -14.12
N TYR A 167 0.14 -1.29 -14.12
CA TYR A 167 -0.58 -0.21 -13.43
C TYR A 167 -1.97 0.04 -14.01
N ARG A 168 -2.16 -0.22 -15.32
CA ARG A 168 -3.47 -0.11 -15.98
C ARG A 168 -4.39 -1.30 -15.73
N GLU A 169 -3.83 -2.48 -15.52
CA GLU A 169 -4.60 -3.72 -15.43
C GLU A 169 -4.90 -4.13 -13.98
N GLN A 170 -3.99 -3.89 -13.04
CA GLN A 170 -4.11 -4.41 -11.67
C GLN A 170 -4.83 -3.43 -10.71
N PRO A 171 -5.44 -3.92 -9.62
CA PRO A 171 -5.86 -3.09 -8.49
C PRO A 171 -4.61 -2.65 -7.70
N VAL A 172 -3.89 -1.67 -8.26
CA VAL A 172 -2.57 -1.20 -7.81
C VAL A 172 -2.49 -0.88 -6.32
N GLY A 173 -3.59 -0.44 -5.71
CA GLY A 173 -3.65 -0.15 -4.28
C GLY A 173 -3.18 -1.32 -3.40
N ASN A 174 -3.42 -2.56 -3.84
CA ASN A 174 -3.04 -3.77 -3.11
C ASN A 174 -1.60 -4.21 -3.35
N LEU A 175 -0.94 -3.74 -4.43
CA LEU A 175 0.39 -4.19 -4.85
C LEU A 175 1.44 -3.09 -4.77
N PHE A 176 1.06 -1.87 -4.38
CA PHE A 176 1.90 -0.67 -4.50
C PHE A 176 3.29 -0.82 -3.86
N GLU A 177 3.37 -1.36 -2.63
CA GLU A 177 4.64 -1.54 -1.92
C GLU A 177 5.53 -2.57 -2.62
N ALA A 178 4.95 -3.71 -3.02
CA ALA A 178 5.67 -4.78 -3.71
C ALA A 178 6.19 -4.33 -5.09
N ILE A 179 5.40 -3.57 -5.85
CA ILE A 179 5.83 -3.00 -7.13
C ILE A 179 6.93 -1.96 -6.89
N GLY A 180 6.82 -1.12 -5.86
CA GLY A 180 7.88 -0.17 -5.50
C GLY A 180 9.21 -0.87 -5.18
N LEU A 181 9.19 -2.00 -4.50
CA LEU A 181 10.39 -2.81 -4.24
C LEU A 181 10.96 -3.46 -5.49
N LEU A 182 10.10 -3.83 -6.45
CA LEU A 182 10.50 -4.32 -7.77
C LEU A 182 11.15 -3.20 -8.59
N GLU A 183 10.58 -1.98 -8.60
CA GLU A 183 11.18 -0.78 -9.22
C GLU A 183 12.60 -0.55 -8.69
N GLU A 184 12.81 -0.67 -7.38
CA GLU A 184 14.13 -0.53 -6.76
C GLU A 184 15.10 -1.65 -7.14
N LEU A 185 14.62 -2.86 -7.42
CA LEU A 185 15.50 -3.95 -7.88
C LEU A 185 15.92 -3.75 -9.33
N LEU A 186 15.04 -3.20 -10.18
CA LEU A 186 15.40 -2.79 -11.55
C LEU A 186 16.50 -1.72 -11.56
N LEU A 187 16.53 -0.88 -10.52
CA LEU A 187 17.56 0.14 -10.32
C LEU A 187 18.81 -0.37 -9.60
N SER A 188 18.88 -1.66 -9.24
CA SER A 188 20.06 -2.22 -8.59
C SER A 188 21.28 -2.18 -9.51
N GLU A 189 22.47 -2.15 -8.89
CA GLU A 189 23.76 -2.34 -9.57
C GLU A 189 24.07 -3.82 -9.80
N THR A 190 23.31 -4.74 -9.17
CA THR A 190 23.55 -6.18 -9.27
C THR A 190 22.71 -6.81 -10.38
N ASP A 191 23.36 -7.47 -11.34
CA ASP A 191 22.69 -8.15 -12.46
C ASP A 191 21.67 -9.19 -11.98
N GLU A 192 21.96 -9.87 -10.87
CA GLU A 192 21.07 -10.85 -10.27
C GLU A 192 19.74 -10.23 -9.79
N ALA A 193 19.80 -9.06 -9.14
CA ALA A 193 18.61 -8.34 -8.70
C ALA A 193 17.79 -7.82 -9.88
N VAL A 194 18.46 -7.27 -10.91
CA VAL A 194 17.80 -6.80 -12.12
C VAL A 194 17.13 -7.96 -12.86
N ALA A 195 17.81 -9.11 -12.98
CA ALA A 195 17.26 -10.31 -13.60
C ALA A 195 16.04 -10.85 -12.82
N LEU A 196 16.09 -10.82 -11.48
CA LEU A 196 14.94 -11.18 -10.64
C LEU A 196 13.75 -10.26 -10.89
N ALA A 197 13.98 -8.95 -10.91
CA ALA A 197 12.94 -7.95 -11.11
C ALA A 197 12.29 -8.05 -12.50
N ARG A 198 13.10 -8.27 -13.54
CA ARG A 198 12.61 -8.52 -14.91
C ARG A 198 11.74 -9.76 -14.97
N ARG A 199 12.17 -10.88 -14.38
CA ARG A 199 11.36 -12.10 -14.31
C ARG A 199 10.03 -11.89 -13.58
N ALA A 200 10.07 -11.17 -12.45
CA ALA A 200 8.87 -10.83 -11.70
C ALA A 200 7.91 -9.95 -12.53
N LEU A 201 8.44 -8.93 -13.22
CA LEU A 201 7.67 -8.03 -14.08
C LEU A 201 7.01 -8.77 -15.26
N THR A 202 7.74 -9.67 -15.93
CA THR A 202 7.18 -10.51 -16.99
C THR A 202 6.01 -11.36 -16.47
N ARG A 203 6.18 -11.99 -15.30
CA ARG A 203 5.12 -12.80 -14.68
C ARG A 203 3.94 -11.96 -14.24
N LEU A 204 4.18 -10.78 -13.69
CA LEU A 204 3.15 -9.85 -13.25
C LEU A 204 2.30 -9.34 -14.42
N ARG A 205 2.92 -9.10 -15.57
CA ARG A 205 2.21 -8.78 -16.82
C ARG A 205 1.38 -9.97 -17.31
N ALA A 206 1.94 -11.18 -17.31
CA ALA A 206 1.20 -12.38 -17.69
C ALA A 206 0.03 -12.69 -16.73
N ALA A 207 0.10 -12.18 -15.50
CA ALA A 207 -0.94 -12.32 -14.49
C ALA A 207 -2.10 -11.32 -14.61
N GLY A 208 -2.09 -10.35 -15.54
CA GLY A 208 -3.03 -9.21 -15.62
C GLY A 208 -4.39 -9.41 -14.95
N ARG A 209 -4.88 -8.55 -14.05
CA ARG A 209 -6.09 -8.70 -13.19
C ARG A 209 -6.15 -9.87 -12.20
N ASP A 210 -5.49 -11.00 -12.43
CA ASP A 210 -5.44 -12.09 -11.44
C ASP A 210 -4.52 -11.69 -10.28
N LEU A 211 -5.13 -11.23 -9.18
CA LEU A 211 -4.41 -10.74 -8.01
C LEU A 211 -3.57 -11.83 -7.35
N LEU A 212 -4.06 -13.07 -7.35
CA LEU A 212 -3.34 -14.22 -6.80
C LEU A 212 -2.06 -14.48 -7.59
N ARG A 213 -2.15 -14.59 -8.92
CA ARG A 213 -0.97 -14.77 -9.79
C ARG A 213 -0.01 -13.58 -9.69
N SER A 214 -0.54 -12.38 -9.49
CA SER A 214 0.27 -11.17 -9.30
C SER A 214 1.12 -11.25 -8.05
N TRP A 215 0.54 -11.71 -6.93
CA TRP A 215 1.31 -11.96 -5.71
C TRP A 215 2.36 -13.06 -5.89
N LEU A 216 2.00 -14.17 -6.54
CA LEU A 216 2.96 -15.25 -6.84
C LEU A 216 4.15 -14.75 -7.67
N ALA A 217 3.93 -13.82 -8.60
CA ALA A 217 4.99 -13.19 -9.37
C ALA A 217 5.94 -12.34 -8.52
N LEU A 218 5.44 -11.73 -7.44
CA LEU A 218 6.16 -10.81 -6.56
C LEU A 218 6.81 -11.48 -5.35
N LEU A 219 6.39 -12.70 -4.96
CA LEU A 219 6.98 -13.42 -3.82
C LEU A 219 8.52 -13.50 -3.84
N PRO A 220 9.18 -13.79 -4.98
CA PRO A 220 10.65 -13.82 -5.02
C PRO A 220 11.29 -12.47 -4.71
N VAL A 221 10.66 -11.36 -5.14
CA VAL A 221 11.12 -9.99 -4.85
C VAL A 221 11.02 -9.71 -3.35
N LEU A 222 9.88 -10.06 -2.73
CA LEU A 222 9.66 -9.87 -1.30
C LEU A 222 10.66 -10.68 -0.45
N ARG A 223 10.87 -11.95 -0.80
CA ARG A 223 11.86 -12.81 -0.12
C ARG A 223 13.27 -12.24 -0.18
N ARG A 224 13.71 -11.77 -1.36
CA ARG A 224 15.03 -11.14 -1.50
C ARG A 224 15.13 -9.89 -0.65
N ARG A 225 14.08 -9.05 -0.63
CA ARG A 225 14.09 -7.79 0.12
C ARG A 225 14.06 -7.97 1.62
N LEU A 226 13.36 -9.00 2.13
CA LEU A 226 13.49 -9.40 3.53
C LEU A 226 14.93 -9.81 3.85
N ALA A 227 15.53 -10.69 3.05
CA ALA A 227 16.86 -11.22 3.32
C ALA A 227 18.02 -10.20 3.17
N THR A 228 17.93 -9.29 2.19
CA THR A 228 19.08 -8.46 1.77
C THR A 228 18.80 -6.96 1.71
N GLY A 229 17.56 -6.53 1.93
CA GLY A 229 17.21 -5.11 1.91
C GLY A 229 17.78 -4.37 3.12
N ASP A 230 17.87 -3.04 3.00
CA ASP A 230 18.05 -2.17 4.18
C ASP A 230 16.80 -2.18 5.09
N ALA A 231 16.87 -1.51 6.24
CA ALA A 231 15.78 -1.52 7.22
C ALA A 231 14.43 -1.04 6.63
N ASP A 232 14.42 0.00 5.77
CA ASP A 232 13.20 0.52 5.13
C ASP A 232 12.65 -0.51 4.13
N GLN A 233 13.53 -1.08 3.32
CA GLN A 233 13.17 -2.11 2.34
C GLN A 233 12.63 -3.37 3.01
N ARG A 234 13.23 -3.83 4.12
CA ARG A 234 12.75 -4.97 4.90
C ARG A 234 11.37 -4.67 5.51
N ALA A 235 11.19 -3.50 6.10
CA ALA A 235 9.91 -3.10 6.67
C ALA A 235 8.79 -3.02 5.63
N ARG A 236 9.08 -2.45 4.45
CA ARG A 236 8.14 -2.40 3.32
C ARG A 236 7.86 -3.78 2.74
N ALA A 237 8.86 -4.66 2.68
CA ALA A 237 8.68 -6.03 2.24
C ALA A 237 7.78 -6.81 3.21
N ALA A 238 8.00 -6.68 4.52
CA ALA A 238 7.12 -7.26 5.53
C ALA A 238 5.69 -6.75 5.39
N ARG A 239 5.48 -5.43 5.31
CA ARG A 239 4.17 -4.83 5.07
C ARG A 239 3.49 -5.36 3.80
N ALA A 240 4.24 -5.45 2.70
CA ALA A 240 3.73 -5.99 1.44
C ALA A 240 3.31 -7.46 1.57
N VAL A 241 4.05 -8.29 2.33
CA VAL A 241 3.62 -9.66 2.63
C VAL A 241 2.30 -9.65 3.42
N GLY A 242 2.10 -8.74 4.36
CA GLY A 242 0.83 -8.60 5.08
C GLY A 242 -0.36 -8.23 4.20
N GLN A 243 -0.11 -7.56 3.07
CA GLN A 243 -1.14 -7.22 2.08
C GLN A 243 -1.63 -8.43 1.28
N LEU A 244 -0.96 -9.60 1.38
CA LEU A 244 -1.45 -10.86 0.80
C LEU A 244 -2.87 -11.21 1.28
N ARG A 245 -3.28 -10.75 2.47
CA ARG A 245 -4.66 -10.95 2.98
C ARG A 245 -5.74 -10.46 2.01
N TYR A 246 -5.45 -9.45 1.20
CA TYR A 246 -6.40 -8.90 0.22
C TYR A 246 -6.59 -9.83 -0.99
N ALA A 247 -5.71 -10.81 -1.19
CA ALA A 247 -5.94 -11.87 -2.18
C ALA A 247 -7.05 -12.86 -1.75
N PHE A 248 -7.50 -12.80 -0.49
CA PHE A 248 -8.51 -13.71 0.07
C PHE A 248 -9.89 -13.05 0.22
N SER A 249 -10.05 -11.76 -0.13
CA SER A 249 -11.23 -10.97 0.26
C SER A 249 -12.30 -10.76 -0.82
N GLU A 250 -12.21 -11.42 -1.98
CA GLU A 250 -13.12 -11.14 -3.11
C GLU A 250 -14.35 -12.07 -3.15
N THR A 251 -14.21 -13.37 -2.87
CA THR A 251 -15.31 -14.37 -2.79
C THR A 251 -14.92 -15.61 -1.95
N GLU A 252 -15.89 -16.39 -1.45
CA GLU A 252 -15.60 -17.68 -0.77
C GLU A 252 -14.81 -18.65 -1.66
N GLU A 253 -15.12 -18.72 -2.95
CA GLU A 253 -14.38 -19.54 -3.92
C GLU A 253 -12.93 -19.08 -4.09
N SER A 254 -12.70 -17.75 -4.07
CA SER A 254 -11.35 -17.18 -4.08
C SER A 254 -10.58 -17.48 -2.79
N GLU A 255 -11.26 -17.59 -1.65
CA GLU A 255 -10.64 -17.92 -0.38
C GLU A 255 -10.12 -19.36 -0.37
N ASP A 256 -10.92 -20.34 -0.81
CA ASP A 256 -10.49 -21.75 -0.92
C ASP A 256 -9.37 -21.95 -1.95
N GLN A 257 -9.41 -21.21 -3.06
CA GLN A 257 -8.35 -21.21 -4.05
C GLN A 257 -7.07 -20.58 -3.51
N ALA A 258 -7.17 -19.42 -2.85
CA ALA A 258 -6.05 -18.74 -2.21
C ALA A 258 -5.46 -19.59 -1.08
N ARG A 259 -6.29 -20.30 -0.31
CA ARG A 259 -5.82 -21.25 0.73
C ARG A 259 -4.98 -22.37 0.12
N ARG A 260 -5.43 -22.99 -0.97
CA ARG A 260 -4.70 -24.07 -1.65
C ARG A 260 -3.38 -23.60 -2.29
N LEU A 261 -3.35 -22.40 -2.86
CA LEU A 261 -2.22 -21.92 -3.65
C LEU A 261 -1.22 -21.05 -2.87
N ILE A 262 -1.68 -20.25 -1.91
CA ILE A 262 -0.84 -19.32 -1.15
C ILE A 262 -0.33 -19.95 0.16
N LEU A 263 -1.15 -20.70 0.91
CA LEU A 263 -0.74 -21.19 2.23
C LEU A 263 0.59 -21.97 2.21
N PRO A 264 0.85 -22.89 1.26
CA PRO A 264 2.14 -23.59 1.19
C PRO A 264 3.33 -22.66 0.92
N LEU A 265 3.07 -21.45 0.39
CA LEU A 265 4.07 -20.44 0.09
C LEU A 265 4.26 -19.44 1.23
N LEU A 266 3.40 -19.48 2.26
CA LEU A 266 3.53 -18.63 3.44
C LEU A 266 4.62 -19.13 4.38
N ASP A 267 4.84 -20.44 4.52
CA ASP A 267 5.82 -20.97 5.48
C ASP A 267 7.26 -20.44 5.26
N PRO A 268 7.79 -20.32 4.03
CA PRO A 268 9.08 -19.67 3.80
C PRO A 268 9.09 -18.17 4.13
N LEU A 269 7.95 -17.49 4.01
CA LEU A 269 7.82 -16.07 4.37
C LEU A 269 7.74 -15.90 5.88
N VAL A 270 7.04 -16.78 6.57
CA VAL A 270 6.96 -16.84 8.03
C VAL A 270 8.36 -17.00 8.62
N ALA A 271 9.15 -17.95 8.11
CA ALA A 271 10.54 -18.12 8.53
C ALA A 271 11.36 -16.83 8.36
N ALA A 272 11.30 -16.21 7.17
CA ALA A 272 12.01 -14.96 6.91
C ALA A 272 11.53 -13.80 7.80
N LEU A 273 10.24 -13.71 8.11
CA LEU A 273 9.69 -12.67 8.99
C LEU A 273 10.14 -12.86 10.44
N CYS A 274 10.23 -14.11 10.91
CA CYS A 274 10.69 -14.42 12.28
C CYS A 274 12.14 -13.99 12.52
N GLU A 275 13.02 -14.11 11.52
CA GLU A 275 14.40 -13.58 11.59
C GLU A 275 14.44 -12.07 11.86
N HIS A 276 13.39 -11.33 11.50
CA HIS A 276 13.29 -9.89 11.70
C HIS A 276 12.61 -9.46 13.00
N LEU A 277 12.11 -10.38 13.83
CA LEU A 277 11.56 -10.02 15.14
C LEU A 277 12.63 -9.37 16.03
N GLY A 278 13.87 -9.83 15.93
CA GLY A 278 15.03 -9.26 16.61
C GLY A 278 15.72 -8.11 15.86
N ASP A 279 15.12 -7.56 14.79
CA ASP A 279 15.77 -6.49 14.02
C ASP A 279 16.02 -5.25 14.89
N ALA A 280 17.23 -4.69 14.80
CA ALA A 280 17.62 -3.48 15.53
C ALA A 280 16.74 -2.28 15.15
N ALA A 281 16.28 -2.22 13.90
CA ALA A 281 15.32 -1.23 13.48
C ALA A 281 13.92 -1.59 14.01
N SER A 282 13.47 -0.89 15.07
CA SER A 282 12.18 -1.11 15.72
C SER A 282 10.99 -1.13 14.75
N HIS A 283 11.01 -0.29 13.70
CA HIS A 283 9.97 -0.30 12.68
C HIS A 283 9.91 -1.62 11.90
N THR A 284 11.06 -2.17 11.51
CA THR A 284 11.14 -3.44 10.77
C THR A 284 10.62 -4.59 11.63
N ALA A 285 11.06 -4.68 12.88
CA ALA A 285 10.59 -5.69 13.83
C ALA A 285 9.08 -5.61 14.06
N THR A 286 8.54 -4.40 14.19
CA THR A 286 7.10 -4.17 14.35
C THR A 286 6.32 -4.65 13.12
N MET A 287 6.76 -4.26 11.92
CA MET A 287 6.10 -4.70 10.68
C MET A 287 6.18 -6.22 10.50
N ALA A 288 7.29 -6.86 10.89
CA ALA A 288 7.42 -8.31 10.85
C ALA A 288 6.43 -9.00 11.80
N ALA A 289 6.33 -8.53 13.05
CA ALA A 289 5.41 -9.05 14.05
C ALA A 289 3.93 -8.92 13.64
N GLU A 290 3.52 -7.74 13.17
CA GLU A 290 2.16 -7.50 12.66
C GLU A 290 1.85 -8.38 11.45
N THR A 291 2.82 -8.56 10.56
CA THR A 291 2.66 -9.41 9.39
C THR A 291 2.51 -10.88 9.76
N LEU A 292 3.29 -11.37 10.73
CA LEU A 292 3.17 -12.73 11.24
C LEU A 292 1.78 -12.98 11.84
N GLU A 293 1.24 -12.04 12.62
CA GLU A 293 -0.13 -12.14 13.13
C GLU A 293 -1.16 -12.29 11.99
N ILE A 294 -1.01 -11.51 10.92
CA ILE A 294 -1.88 -11.59 9.73
C ILE A 294 -1.75 -12.97 9.08
N LEU A 295 -0.53 -13.44 8.81
CA LEU A 295 -0.29 -14.73 8.14
C LEU A 295 -0.84 -15.90 8.95
N VAL A 296 -0.68 -15.88 10.27
CA VAL A 296 -1.31 -16.87 11.15
C VAL A 296 -2.82 -16.75 11.05
N GLY A 297 -3.38 -15.54 11.07
CA GLY A 297 -4.80 -15.31 10.83
C GLY A 297 -5.32 -15.98 9.55
N LEU A 298 -4.51 -16.02 8.49
CA LEU A 298 -4.86 -16.66 7.22
C LEU A 298 -4.71 -18.19 7.22
N GLY A 299 -3.92 -18.76 8.14
CA GLY A 299 -3.71 -20.22 8.21
C GLY A 299 -2.25 -20.66 8.10
N ALA A 300 -1.29 -19.74 8.09
CA ALA A 300 0.11 -20.11 8.07
C ALA A 300 0.49 -20.92 9.32
N THR A 301 1.35 -21.93 9.13
CA THR A 301 1.82 -22.76 10.24
C THR A 301 3.04 -22.13 10.89
N LEU A 302 3.15 -22.24 12.21
CA LEU A 302 4.28 -21.69 12.98
C LEU A 302 5.18 -22.78 13.57
N SER A 303 4.99 -24.04 13.20
CA SER A 303 5.67 -25.18 13.84
C SER A 303 7.20 -25.05 13.82
N ARG A 304 7.75 -24.45 12.76
CA ARG A 304 9.19 -24.23 12.58
C ARG A 304 9.73 -22.97 13.25
N VAL A 305 8.85 -22.04 13.65
CA VAL A 305 9.23 -20.71 14.16
C VAL A 305 8.62 -20.39 15.52
N ARG A 306 8.07 -21.42 16.18
CA ARG A 306 7.37 -21.27 17.47
C ARG A 306 8.31 -20.73 18.54
N ALA A 307 9.55 -21.22 18.58
CA ALA A 307 10.54 -20.82 19.58
C ALA A 307 10.87 -19.32 19.47
N GLU A 308 10.91 -18.80 18.25
CA GLU A 308 11.16 -17.40 17.92
C GLU A 308 10.00 -16.50 18.36
N LEU A 309 8.76 -16.97 18.20
CA LEU A 309 7.58 -16.27 18.69
C LEU A 309 7.47 -16.31 20.22
N ASP A 310 7.79 -17.44 20.84
CA ASP A 310 7.88 -17.56 22.30
C ASP A 310 8.97 -16.60 22.84
N ALA A 311 10.15 -16.54 22.21
CA ALA A 311 11.22 -15.61 22.57
C ALA A 311 10.81 -14.14 22.39
N ALA A 312 10.04 -13.82 21.34
CA ALA A 312 9.53 -12.47 21.12
C ALA A 312 8.54 -12.00 22.20
N LEU A 313 8.03 -12.89 23.06
CA LEU A 313 7.23 -12.50 24.22
C LEU A 313 8.08 -11.77 25.28
N ASP A 314 9.39 -11.98 25.33
CA ASP A 314 10.33 -11.27 26.22
C ASP A 314 10.79 -9.92 25.64
N ASP A 315 10.43 -9.58 24.39
CA ASP A 315 10.88 -8.35 23.73
C ASP A 315 10.36 -7.11 24.45
N GLU A 316 11.23 -6.17 24.82
CA GLU A 316 10.84 -4.94 25.54
C GLU A 316 9.82 -4.09 24.77
N ARG A 317 9.81 -4.18 23.43
CA ARG A 317 8.96 -3.40 22.53
C ARG A 317 7.56 -4.01 22.47
N VAL A 318 6.59 -3.31 23.06
CA VAL A 318 5.16 -3.70 23.02
C VAL A 318 4.67 -3.91 21.58
N SER A 319 5.15 -3.11 20.62
CA SER A 319 4.77 -3.20 19.21
C SER A 319 5.22 -4.50 18.51
N VAL A 320 6.17 -5.23 19.10
CA VAL A 320 6.61 -6.56 18.64
C VAL A 320 5.91 -7.65 19.45
N ARG A 321 5.96 -7.56 20.78
CA ARG A 321 5.38 -8.56 21.69
C ARG A 321 3.89 -8.77 21.46
N SER A 322 3.13 -7.68 21.33
CA SER A 322 1.66 -7.72 21.27
C SER A 322 1.14 -8.48 20.04
N PRO A 323 1.61 -8.20 18.81
CA PRO A 323 1.28 -9.04 17.64
C PRO A 323 1.78 -10.49 17.76
N CYS A 324 3.00 -10.73 18.27
CA CYS A 324 3.55 -12.08 18.43
C CYS A 324 2.72 -12.93 19.41
N ALA A 325 2.28 -12.35 20.53
CA ALA A 325 1.39 -13.01 21.49
C ALA A 325 0.06 -13.45 20.85
N ARG A 326 -0.55 -12.58 20.03
CA ARG A 326 -1.78 -12.90 19.28
C ARG A 326 -1.53 -13.96 18.21
N ALA A 327 -0.42 -13.87 17.47
CA ALA A 327 -0.03 -14.84 16.47
C ALA A 327 0.12 -16.24 17.09
N LEU A 328 0.93 -16.35 18.15
CA LEU A 328 1.17 -17.61 18.84
C LEU A 328 -0.11 -18.21 19.43
N SER A 329 -0.92 -17.40 20.14
CA SER A 329 -2.17 -17.92 20.72
C SER A 329 -3.14 -18.43 19.66
N ARG A 330 -3.31 -17.70 18.54
CA ARG A 330 -4.15 -18.16 17.43
C ARG A 330 -3.65 -19.47 16.82
N TYR A 331 -2.34 -19.62 16.69
CA TYR A 331 -1.73 -20.85 16.18
C TYR A 331 -2.00 -22.03 17.11
N LEU A 332 -1.76 -21.87 18.42
CA LEU A 332 -1.94 -22.95 19.41
C LEU A 332 -3.41 -23.35 19.57
N VAL A 333 -4.34 -22.40 19.50
CA VAL A 333 -5.78 -22.70 19.50
C VAL A 333 -6.16 -23.54 18.28
N ARG A 334 -5.63 -23.23 17.09
CA ARG A 334 -5.89 -24.03 15.88
C ARG A 334 -5.23 -25.40 15.90
N ALA A 335 -4.06 -25.51 16.52
CA ALA A 335 -3.39 -26.78 16.73
C ALA A 335 -4.09 -27.67 17.79
N GLY A 336 -5.08 -27.13 18.51
CA GLY A 336 -5.73 -27.82 19.62
C GLY A 336 -4.87 -27.92 20.89
N GLU A 337 -3.76 -27.16 20.96
CA GLU A 337 -2.85 -27.11 22.10
C GLU A 337 -3.29 -26.09 23.17
N GLU A 338 -4.06 -25.07 22.77
CA GLU A 338 -4.66 -24.08 23.67
C GLU A 338 -6.19 -24.03 23.49
N ALA A 339 -6.93 -23.82 24.57
CA ALA A 339 -8.38 -23.60 24.48
C ALA A 339 -8.69 -22.16 24.03
N ALA A 340 -9.77 -21.95 23.27
CA ALA A 340 -10.25 -20.60 22.98
C ALA A 340 -10.61 -19.87 24.29
N LEU A 341 -10.19 -18.62 24.40
CA LEU A 341 -10.43 -17.79 25.58
C LEU A 341 -11.63 -16.86 25.42
N PRO A 342 -12.30 -16.49 26.54
CA PRO A 342 -13.24 -15.39 26.55
C PRO A 342 -12.57 -14.08 26.11
N PRO A 343 -13.33 -13.11 25.57
CA PRO A 343 -12.82 -11.78 25.24
C PRO A 343 -12.11 -11.11 26.42
N GLY A 344 -11.04 -10.35 26.15
CA GLY A 344 -10.24 -9.65 27.16
C GLY A 344 -9.28 -10.55 27.96
N THR A 345 -9.22 -11.84 27.64
CA THR A 345 -8.32 -12.81 28.26
C THR A 345 -7.26 -13.24 27.24
N SER A 346 -6.00 -13.34 27.68
CA SER A 346 -4.89 -13.84 26.88
C SER A 346 -4.19 -15.01 27.59
N HIS A 347 -3.73 -16.02 26.84
CA HIS A 347 -2.85 -17.06 27.39
C HIS A 347 -1.40 -16.58 27.47
N ARG A 348 -1.08 -15.47 26.81
CA ARG A 348 0.28 -14.93 26.67
C ARG A 348 0.32 -13.46 27.10
N ARG A 349 1.44 -13.01 27.67
CA ARG A 349 1.62 -11.60 27.98
C ARG A 349 1.69 -10.76 26.70
N THR A 350 0.79 -9.80 26.61
CA THR A 350 0.63 -8.91 25.45
C THR A 350 1.41 -7.61 25.65
N TYR A 351 1.45 -7.08 26.87
CA TYR A 351 1.99 -5.77 27.19
C TYR A 351 3.14 -5.81 28.19
N ALA A 352 3.17 -6.77 29.11
CA ALA A 352 4.28 -6.95 30.04
C ALA A 352 5.46 -7.72 29.41
N ALA A 353 6.70 -7.31 29.70
CA ALA A 353 7.91 -8.04 29.29
C ALA A 353 8.30 -9.16 30.24
N ALA A 354 7.86 -9.06 31.49
CA ALA A 354 8.10 -10.03 32.54
C ALA A 354 6.81 -10.27 33.31
N GLU A 355 6.75 -11.41 33.99
CA GLU A 355 5.62 -11.78 34.85
C GLU A 355 5.75 -11.21 36.28
N THR A 356 6.71 -10.31 36.48
CA THR A 356 6.95 -9.69 37.79
C THR A 356 5.79 -8.77 38.17
N PRO A 357 5.16 -8.98 39.33
CA PRO A 357 4.11 -8.09 39.82
C PRO A 357 4.62 -6.65 39.97
N LEU A 358 3.80 -5.68 39.56
CA LEU A 358 4.10 -4.27 39.81
C LEU A 358 4.06 -3.98 41.32
N PRO A 359 5.08 -3.28 41.87
CA PRO A 359 5.11 -2.93 43.29
C PRO A 359 3.88 -2.11 43.70
N GLY A 360 3.28 -2.47 44.84
CA GLY A 360 2.13 -1.76 45.42
C GLY A 360 0.75 -2.19 44.91
N GLU A 361 0.67 -3.05 43.90
CA GLU A 361 -0.59 -3.58 43.38
C GLU A 361 -1.11 -4.74 44.23
N ARG A 362 -2.42 -4.76 44.50
CA ARG A 362 -3.06 -5.83 45.28
C ARG A 362 -3.55 -6.94 44.36
N ALA A 363 -3.43 -8.19 44.82
CA ALA A 363 -4.03 -9.32 44.14
C ALA A 363 -5.57 -9.18 44.08
N THR A 364 -6.11 -9.46 42.90
CA THR A 364 -7.53 -9.44 42.57
C THR A 364 -8.05 -10.84 42.27
N VAL A 365 -9.37 -10.97 42.09
CA VAL A 365 -10.00 -12.24 41.71
C VAL A 365 -9.78 -12.51 40.23
N CYS A 366 -9.27 -13.69 39.90
CA CYS A 366 -9.13 -14.15 38.52
C CYS A 366 -10.49 -14.40 37.89
N PRO A 367 -10.82 -13.81 36.73
CA PRO A 367 -12.13 -14.01 36.09
C PRO A 367 -12.35 -15.45 35.59
N ARG A 368 -11.29 -16.25 35.43
CA ARG A 368 -11.38 -17.63 34.95
C ARG A 368 -11.53 -18.65 36.07
N CYS A 369 -10.59 -18.69 37.02
CA CYS A 369 -10.58 -19.69 38.09
C CYS A 369 -11.16 -19.20 39.43
N GLN A 370 -11.54 -17.92 39.52
CA GLN A 370 -12.12 -17.29 40.72
C GLN A 370 -11.20 -17.25 41.95
N GLN A 371 -9.92 -17.62 41.81
CA GLN A 371 -8.91 -17.50 42.87
C GLN A 371 -8.44 -16.04 43.02
N ARG A 372 -8.12 -15.62 44.25
CA ARG A 372 -7.65 -14.25 44.56
C ARG A 372 -6.14 -14.10 44.37
N GLU A 373 -5.70 -14.44 43.16
CA GLU A 373 -4.30 -14.60 42.78
C GLU A 373 -3.92 -13.82 41.50
N ALA A 374 -4.80 -12.93 41.03
CA ALA A 374 -4.52 -12.13 39.84
C ALA A 374 -3.76 -10.84 40.21
N VAL A 375 -2.50 -10.75 39.80
CA VAL A 375 -1.58 -9.63 40.08
C VAL A 375 -1.35 -8.80 38.83
N VAL A 376 -1.27 -7.48 38.99
CA VAL A 376 -0.96 -6.57 37.88
C VAL A 376 0.53 -6.66 37.55
N ILE A 377 0.85 -6.87 36.27
CA ILE A 377 2.24 -6.99 35.77
C ILE A 377 2.61 -5.88 34.78
N TYR A 378 1.61 -5.14 34.28
CA TYR A 378 1.81 -3.96 33.45
C TYR A 378 0.67 -2.96 33.64
N ARG A 379 1.03 -1.67 33.63
CA ARG A 379 0.08 -0.56 33.65
C ARG A 379 0.63 0.59 32.80
N HIS A 380 -0.17 1.07 31.87
CA HIS A 380 0.12 2.26 31.08
C HIS A 380 -1.04 3.23 31.15
N HIS A 381 -0.73 4.49 31.41
CA HIS A 381 -1.67 5.60 31.38
C HIS A 381 -1.36 6.46 30.17
N ASP A 382 -2.23 6.46 29.17
CA ASP A 382 -2.13 7.35 28.02
C ASP A 382 -2.91 8.65 28.31
N ARG A 383 -2.16 9.72 28.57
CA ARG A 383 -2.71 11.08 28.80
C ARG A 383 -2.76 11.92 27.51
N GLY A 384 -2.35 11.36 26.37
CA GLY A 384 -2.21 12.07 25.09
C GLY A 384 -3.49 12.10 24.25
N GLN A 385 -4.52 11.34 24.62
CA GLN A 385 -5.81 11.30 23.94
C GLN A 385 -6.82 12.22 24.62
N THR A 386 -7.89 12.61 23.92
CA THR A 386 -9.00 13.42 24.44
C THR A 386 -9.68 12.82 25.67
N TRP A 387 -9.43 11.54 25.98
CA TRP A 387 -9.93 10.81 27.14
C TRP A 387 -8.79 10.04 27.79
N ASP A 388 -8.73 10.05 29.12
CA ASP A 388 -7.76 9.26 29.89
C ASP A 388 -8.00 7.76 29.66
N ASN A 389 -7.06 7.09 29.00
CA ASN A 389 -7.13 5.64 28.82
C ASN A 389 -6.02 4.95 29.63
N THR A 390 -6.42 4.01 30.47
CA THR A 390 -5.52 3.19 31.29
C THR A 390 -5.58 1.74 30.84
N LEU A 391 -4.46 1.21 30.37
CA LEU A 391 -4.32 -0.18 30.00
C LEU A 391 -3.60 -0.94 31.12
N ILE A 392 -4.22 -2.01 31.62
CA ILE A 392 -3.71 -2.85 32.70
C ILE A 392 -3.66 -4.29 32.20
N GLU A 393 -2.50 -4.94 32.37
CA GLU A 393 -2.38 -6.38 32.20
C GLU A 393 -2.11 -7.05 33.55
N SER A 394 -2.84 -8.11 33.84
CA SER A 394 -2.73 -8.89 35.08
C SER A 394 -2.57 -10.37 34.79
N MET A 395 -1.76 -11.08 35.57
CA MET A 395 -1.55 -12.53 35.49
C MET A 395 -2.09 -13.21 36.74
N CYS A 396 -2.79 -14.33 36.58
CA CYS A 396 -3.21 -15.19 37.69
C CYS A 396 -2.17 -16.26 37.97
N SER A 397 -1.55 -16.26 39.16
CA SER A 397 -0.57 -17.29 39.53
C SER A 397 -1.16 -18.70 39.63
N ALA A 398 -2.45 -18.83 39.99
CA ALA A 398 -3.11 -20.14 40.13
C ALA A 398 -3.34 -20.86 38.79
N CYS A 399 -3.70 -20.14 37.73
CA CYS A 399 -4.07 -20.75 36.44
C CYS A 399 -3.27 -20.25 35.24
N GLY A 400 -2.28 -19.38 35.44
CA GLY A 400 -1.38 -18.87 34.40
C GLY A 400 -2.04 -17.93 33.39
N VAL A 401 -3.27 -17.48 33.65
CA VAL A 401 -4.03 -16.67 32.69
C VAL A 401 -3.68 -15.19 32.79
N PHE A 402 -3.46 -14.57 31.63
CA PHE A 402 -3.32 -13.13 31.49
C PHE A 402 -4.67 -12.49 31.17
N THR A 403 -4.91 -11.31 31.73
CA THR A 403 -6.13 -10.52 31.51
C THR A 403 -5.75 -9.10 31.19
N VAL A 404 -6.37 -8.55 30.15
CA VAL A 404 -6.15 -7.17 29.72
C VAL A 404 -7.41 -6.38 30.01
N ARG A 405 -7.26 -5.25 30.71
CA ARG A 405 -8.35 -4.31 31.00
C ARG A 405 -7.97 -2.94 30.47
N SER A 406 -8.87 -2.33 29.73
CA SER A 406 -8.81 -0.93 29.33
C SER A 406 -9.83 -0.17 30.16
N TYR A 407 -9.42 0.93 30.79
CA TYR A 407 -10.29 1.84 31.51
C TYR A 407 -10.20 3.21 30.84
N GLY A 408 -11.28 3.62 30.20
CA GLY A 408 -11.42 4.85 29.41
C GLY A 408 -12.75 4.78 28.65
N TYR A 409 -13.38 5.93 28.38
CA TYR A 409 -14.66 6.00 27.67
C TYR A 409 -14.49 6.08 26.16
#